data_AF-A0A9E4JRW2-F1
#
_entry.id   AF-A0A9E4JRW2-F1
#
_cell.length_a   1.000
_cell.length_b   1.000
_cell.length_c   1.000
_cell.angle_alpha   90.00
_cell.angle_beta   90.00
_cell.angle_gamma   90.00
#
_symmetry.space_group_name_H-M   'P 1'
#
loop_
_entity.id
_entity.type
_entity.pdbx_description
1 polymer ?
#
loop_
_entity_poly.entity_id
_entity_poly.type
_entity_poly.pdbx_seq_one_letter_code
_entity_poly.pdbx_strand_id
1 'polypeptide(L)'
;MTEKLDPFLTALKFTLKWEGGAGHPQDLGGVIQYGITQATFDTYRRRQGLPLKSVVDITPEEVEQVYLEMYWKPSKADLMVLPLAVAHFDTAVNFNVKGSVEFLQEAIGGLTIDGSFGPKTQAALEQNNTFETAQRYCQARINYRYQRVQVNASQEIFLEGWLKRDRDLLRYVSQLQEDSQTQTPAPMETISGDRNSPNIVDKLEQAINLLQDVLDELKQSKVVEGKSGN
;
A
#
# COMPACT_ATOMS: atom_id res chain seq x y z
N MET A 1 14.23 13.40 8.04
CA MET A 1 13.90 13.20 6.61
C MET A 1 13.02 11.98 6.53
N THR A 2 11.73 12.15 6.27
CA THR A 2 10.80 11.04 6.06
C THR A 2 11.23 10.32 4.79
N GLU A 3 11.66 9.08 4.91
CA GLU A 3 12.01 8.24 3.77
C GLU A 3 10.73 8.04 2.95
N LYS A 4 10.67 8.65 1.77
CA LYS A 4 9.50 8.56 0.91
C LYS A 4 9.39 7.11 0.45
N LEU A 5 8.34 6.42 0.87
CA LEU A 5 8.05 5.04 0.49
C LEU A 5 8.09 4.91 -1.04
N ASP A 6 8.86 3.95 -1.56
CA ASP A 6 8.83 3.61 -2.99
C ASP A 6 7.48 2.91 -3.30
N PRO A 7 6.62 3.49 -4.15
CA PRO A 7 5.32 2.92 -4.46
C PRO A 7 5.38 1.51 -5.07
N PHE A 8 6.39 1.26 -5.91
CA PHE A 8 6.57 -0.04 -6.54
C PHE A 8 6.96 -1.08 -5.50
N LEU A 9 7.97 -0.81 -4.67
CA LEU A 9 8.40 -1.76 -3.63
C LEU A 9 7.30 -2.03 -2.61
N THR A 10 6.47 -1.02 -2.31
CA THR A 10 5.30 -1.16 -1.44
C THR A 10 4.28 -2.12 -2.03
N ALA A 11 3.93 -1.94 -3.31
CA ALA A 11 3.02 -2.82 -4.02
C ALA A 11 3.59 -4.24 -4.17
N LEU A 12 4.87 -4.34 -4.53
CA LEU A 12 5.57 -5.62 -4.69
C LEU A 12 5.57 -6.43 -3.40
N LYS A 13 5.84 -5.79 -2.25
CA LYS A 13 5.82 -6.44 -0.94
C LYS A 13 4.45 -7.06 -0.64
N PHE A 14 3.36 -6.34 -0.95
CA PHE A 14 2.00 -6.88 -0.79
C PHE A 14 1.78 -8.08 -1.71
N THR A 15 2.12 -7.96 -2.99
CA THR A 15 1.89 -9.03 -3.97
C THR A 15 2.69 -10.29 -3.67
N LEU A 16 3.99 -10.17 -3.33
CA LEU A 16 4.85 -11.33 -3.05
C LEU A 16 4.40 -12.14 -1.84
N LYS A 17 3.80 -11.51 -0.82
CA LYS A 17 3.14 -12.21 0.30
C LYS A 17 2.09 -13.22 -0.19
N TRP A 18 1.41 -12.92 -1.30
CA TRP A 18 0.36 -13.76 -1.87
C TRP A 18 0.85 -14.73 -2.94
N GLU A 19 1.98 -14.45 -3.59
CA GLU A 19 2.60 -15.37 -4.56
C GLU A 19 3.43 -16.48 -3.89
N GLY A 20 3.96 -16.25 -2.68
CA GLY A 20 4.85 -17.20 -1.98
C GLY A 20 4.19 -18.21 -1.03
N GLY A 21 2.88 -18.10 -0.76
CA GLY A 21 2.21 -18.89 0.30
C GLY A 21 2.66 -18.48 1.71
N ALA A 22 2.08 -19.08 2.75
CA ALA A 22 2.32 -18.69 4.16
C ALA A 22 3.75 -19.00 4.64
N GLY A 23 4.72 -18.15 4.28
CA GLY A 23 6.09 -18.16 4.78
C GLY A 23 6.48 -16.75 5.22
N HIS A 24 6.98 -16.61 6.45
CA HIS A 24 7.40 -15.35 7.03
C HIS A 24 8.58 -14.72 6.26
N PRO A 25 8.73 -13.38 6.24
CA PRO A 25 9.80 -12.69 5.50
C PRO A 25 11.22 -13.09 5.92
N GLN A 26 11.40 -13.65 7.12
CA GLN A 26 12.70 -14.05 7.68
C GLN A 26 13.09 -15.53 7.44
N ASP A 27 12.20 -16.39 6.91
CA ASP A 27 12.43 -17.85 6.82
C ASP A 27 12.76 -18.36 5.40
N LEU A 28 13.25 -17.50 4.51
CA LEU A 28 13.50 -17.86 3.10
C LEU A 28 14.85 -18.56 2.89
N GLY A 29 15.06 -19.65 3.63
CA GLY A 29 16.12 -20.62 3.41
C GLY A 29 15.90 -21.44 2.13
N GLY A 30 16.21 -20.85 0.98
CA GLY A 30 16.76 -21.60 -0.16
C GLY A 30 15.82 -22.20 -1.21
N VAL A 31 14.50 -22.00 -1.15
CA VAL A 31 13.62 -22.30 -2.31
C VAL A 31 12.49 -21.27 -2.39
N ILE A 32 12.65 -20.24 -3.21
CA ILE A 32 11.65 -19.17 -3.33
C ILE A 32 11.08 -19.17 -4.76
N GLN A 33 9.84 -19.63 -4.92
CA GLN A 33 9.09 -19.49 -6.17
C GLN A 33 8.20 -18.24 -6.08
N TYR A 34 8.69 -17.13 -6.61
CA TYR A 34 8.04 -15.80 -6.61
C TYR A 34 6.85 -15.68 -7.57
N GLY A 35 6.10 -16.76 -7.83
CA GLY A 35 5.01 -16.78 -8.82
C GLY A 35 5.45 -16.59 -10.29
N ILE A 36 6.76 -16.43 -10.56
CA ILE A 36 7.29 -16.23 -11.91
C ILE A 36 7.53 -17.58 -12.59
N THR A 37 6.89 -17.79 -13.75
CA THR A 37 7.10 -18.99 -14.57
C THR A 37 8.35 -18.86 -15.45
N GLN A 38 8.91 -19.98 -15.91
CA GLN A 38 10.00 -19.99 -16.90
C GLN A 38 9.62 -19.19 -18.16
N ALA A 39 8.38 -19.31 -18.63
CA ALA A 39 7.91 -18.59 -19.81
C ALA A 39 7.88 -17.07 -19.61
N THR A 40 7.44 -16.61 -18.42
CA THR A 40 7.48 -15.20 -18.04
C THR A 40 8.92 -14.70 -17.98
N PHE A 41 9.81 -15.47 -17.34
CA PHE A 41 11.21 -15.09 -17.19
C PHE A 41 11.94 -15.05 -18.53
N ASP A 42 11.76 -16.04 -19.38
CA ASP A 42 12.31 -16.05 -20.75
C ASP A 42 11.84 -14.83 -21.55
N THR A 43 10.56 -14.48 -21.45
CA THR A 43 10.00 -13.31 -22.12
C THR A 43 10.67 -12.03 -21.65
N TYR A 44 10.82 -11.87 -20.34
CA TYR A 44 11.57 -10.74 -19.75
C TYR A 44 13.01 -10.70 -20.29
N ARG A 45 13.75 -11.82 -20.21
CA ARG A 45 15.16 -11.86 -20.65
C ARG A 45 15.31 -11.53 -22.13
N ARG A 46 14.43 -12.03 -23.00
CA ARG A 46 14.41 -11.66 -24.43
C ARG A 46 14.18 -10.17 -24.64
N ARG A 47 13.24 -9.56 -23.91
CA ARG A 47 12.97 -8.10 -23.99
C ARG A 47 14.18 -7.26 -23.55
N GLN A 48 14.95 -7.75 -22.59
CA GLN A 48 16.16 -7.09 -22.10
C GLN A 48 17.43 -7.42 -22.93
N GLY A 49 17.33 -8.27 -23.96
CA GLY A 49 18.50 -8.72 -24.72
C GLY A 49 19.47 -9.60 -23.93
N LEU A 50 19.00 -10.25 -22.86
CA LEU A 50 19.79 -11.11 -21.98
C LEU A 50 19.75 -12.58 -22.43
N PRO A 51 20.84 -13.35 -22.21
CA PRO A 51 20.86 -14.79 -22.52
C PRO A 51 19.88 -15.54 -21.63
N LEU A 52 19.11 -16.50 -22.17
CA LEU A 52 18.15 -17.29 -21.38
C LEU A 52 18.85 -18.08 -20.26
N LYS A 53 18.15 -18.23 -19.13
CA LYS A 53 18.59 -19.08 -18.01
C LYS A 53 17.38 -19.66 -17.27
N SER A 54 17.62 -20.68 -16.45
CA SER A 54 16.57 -21.29 -15.63
C SER A 54 15.97 -20.28 -14.64
N VAL A 55 14.65 -20.29 -14.49
CA VAL A 55 13.94 -19.49 -13.47
C VAL A 55 14.28 -19.96 -12.05
N VAL A 56 14.80 -21.18 -11.89
CA VAL A 56 15.33 -21.66 -10.59
C VAL A 56 16.52 -20.82 -10.12
N ASP A 57 17.28 -20.25 -11.06
CA ASP A 57 18.47 -19.44 -10.78
C ASP A 57 18.16 -17.92 -10.80
N ILE A 58 16.88 -17.54 -10.69
CA ILE A 58 16.47 -16.13 -10.68
C ILE A 58 16.95 -15.43 -9.40
N THR A 59 17.55 -14.24 -9.54
CA THR A 59 17.98 -13.46 -8.36
C THR A 59 16.83 -12.59 -7.83
N PRO A 60 16.87 -12.17 -6.56
CA PRO A 60 15.89 -11.22 -6.03
C PRO A 60 15.77 -9.94 -6.88
N GLU A 61 16.89 -9.41 -7.37
CA GLU A 61 16.90 -8.22 -8.22
C GLU A 61 16.21 -8.49 -9.57
N GLU A 62 16.44 -9.67 -10.16
CA GLU A 62 15.73 -10.06 -11.39
C GLU A 62 14.24 -10.27 -11.16
N VAL A 63 13.82 -10.75 -9.98
CA VAL A 63 12.40 -10.84 -9.59
C VAL A 63 11.78 -9.45 -9.59
N GLU A 64 12.41 -8.48 -8.90
CA GLU A 64 11.96 -7.09 -8.88
C GLU A 64 11.85 -6.51 -10.29
N GLN A 65 12.88 -6.72 -11.13
CA GLN A 65 12.87 -6.22 -12.50
C GLN A 65 11.80 -6.90 -13.38
N VAL A 66 11.54 -8.19 -13.20
CA VAL A 66 10.44 -8.88 -13.89
C VAL A 66 9.12 -8.22 -13.52
N TYR A 67 8.85 -8.00 -12.23
CA TYR A 67 7.61 -7.36 -11.78
C TYR A 67 7.48 -5.92 -12.27
N LEU A 68 8.58 -5.15 -12.25
CA LEU A 68 8.62 -3.78 -12.72
C LEU A 68 8.33 -3.67 -14.22
N GLU A 69 9.05 -4.45 -15.03
CA GLU A 69 9.02 -4.34 -16.50
C GLU A 69 7.84 -5.07 -17.15
N MET A 70 7.33 -6.13 -16.51
CA MET A 70 6.28 -6.96 -17.10
C MET A 70 4.88 -6.60 -16.60
N TYR A 71 4.76 -5.96 -15.42
CA TYR A 71 3.46 -5.68 -14.80
C TYR A 71 3.30 -4.21 -14.39
N TRP A 72 4.19 -3.67 -13.55
CA TRP A 72 4.07 -2.29 -13.03
C TRP A 72 4.05 -1.24 -14.15
N LYS A 73 5.12 -1.14 -14.95
CA LYS A 73 5.21 -0.16 -16.05
C LYS A 73 4.17 -0.40 -17.16
N PRO A 74 3.93 -1.64 -17.63
CA PRO A 74 2.93 -1.87 -18.66
C PRO A 74 1.51 -1.54 -18.21
N SER A 75 1.18 -1.77 -16.94
CA SER A 75 -0.14 -1.44 -16.37
C SER A 75 -0.34 0.04 -16.07
N LYS A 76 0.72 0.87 -16.15
CA LYS A 76 0.71 2.30 -15.82
C LYS A 76 0.41 2.60 -14.34
N ALA A 77 0.76 1.67 -13.45
CA ALA A 77 0.56 1.83 -12.01
C ALA A 77 1.31 3.06 -11.44
N ASP A 78 2.44 3.43 -12.06
CA ASP A 78 3.24 4.63 -11.73
C ASP A 78 2.46 5.96 -11.83
N LEU A 79 1.33 6.00 -12.55
CA LEU A 79 0.49 7.19 -12.67
C LEU A 79 -0.51 7.33 -11.51
N MET A 80 -0.61 6.34 -10.64
CA MET A 80 -1.69 6.22 -9.65
C MET A 80 -1.24 6.67 -8.25
N VAL A 81 -2.18 7.16 -7.45
CA VAL A 81 -1.94 7.34 -6.01
C VAL A 81 -1.66 5.99 -5.36
N LEU A 82 -0.81 5.98 -4.33
CA LEU A 82 -0.26 4.75 -3.77
C LEU A 82 -1.31 3.65 -3.47
N PRO A 83 -2.46 3.93 -2.81
CA PRO A 83 -3.48 2.91 -2.59
C PRO A 83 -4.02 2.28 -3.89
N LEU A 84 -4.26 3.09 -4.92
CA LEU A 84 -4.74 2.62 -6.22
C LEU A 84 -3.64 1.88 -7.00
N ALA A 85 -2.39 2.37 -6.95
CA ALA A 85 -1.25 1.74 -7.59
C ALA A 85 -1.02 0.31 -7.06
N VAL A 86 -1.11 0.12 -5.75
CA VAL A 86 -0.99 -1.20 -5.10
C VAL A 86 -2.10 -2.15 -5.57
N ALA A 87 -3.35 -1.70 -5.56
CA ALA A 87 -4.47 -2.52 -6.02
C ALA A 87 -4.36 -2.87 -7.50
N HIS A 88 -4.02 -1.89 -8.35
CA HIS A 88 -3.91 -2.07 -9.79
C HIS A 88 -2.77 -3.03 -10.16
N PHE A 89 -1.60 -2.86 -9.54
CA PHE A 89 -0.45 -3.73 -9.75
C PHE A 89 -0.71 -5.18 -9.31
N ASP A 90 -1.25 -5.40 -8.11
CA ASP A 90 -1.59 -6.76 -7.64
C ASP A 90 -2.58 -7.44 -8.59
N THR A 91 -3.51 -6.65 -9.13
CA THR A 91 -4.47 -7.15 -10.12
C THR A 91 -3.80 -7.47 -11.45
N ALA A 92 -2.83 -6.67 -11.89
CA ALA A 92 -2.09 -6.94 -13.12
C ALA A 92 -1.32 -8.26 -13.03
N VAL A 93 -0.80 -8.59 -11.85
CA VAL A 93 -0.14 -9.88 -11.61
C VAL A 93 -1.15 -11.03 -11.61
N ASN A 94 -2.29 -10.88 -10.90
CA ASN A 94 -3.27 -11.95 -10.74
C ASN A 94 -4.14 -12.20 -11.99
N PHE A 95 -4.49 -11.13 -12.71
CA PHE A 95 -5.45 -11.14 -13.82
C PHE A 95 -4.86 -10.65 -15.13
N ASN A 96 -3.53 -10.56 -15.25
CA ASN A 96 -2.80 -9.92 -16.34
C ASN A 96 -3.05 -8.40 -16.49
N VAL A 97 -2.17 -7.72 -17.24
CA VAL A 97 -2.21 -6.26 -17.45
C VAL A 97 -3.51 -5.79 -18.11
N LYS A 98 -4.08 -6.58 -19.02
CA LYS A 98 -5.35 -6.22 -19.65
C LYS A 98 -6.47 -6.28 -18.63
N GLY A 99 -6.54 -7.36 -17.85
CA GLY A 99 -7.55 -7.53 -16.80
C GLY A 99 -7.51 -6.42 -15.74
N SER A 100 -6.32 -5.95 -15.35
CA SER A 100 -6.23 -4.81 -14.43
C SER A 100 -6.81 -3.52 -15.01
N VAL A 101 -6.59 -3.26 -16.30
CA VAL A 101 -7.20 -2.10 -16.97
C VAL A 101 -8.72 -2.24 -17.09
N GLU A 102 -9.23 -3.45 -17.33
CA GLU A 102 -10.69 -3.70 -17.33
C GLU A 102 -11.32 -3.37 -15.97
N PHE A 103 -10.71 -3.83 -14.87
CA PHE A 103 -11.18 -3.48 -13.51
C PHE A 103 -11.05 -1.98 -13.22
N LEU A 104 -10.00 -1.31 -13.69
CA LEU A 104 -9.86 0.14 -13.54
C LEU A 104 -10.99 0.88 -14.26
N GLN A 105 -11.28 0.49 -15.50
CA GLN A 105 -12.34 1.08 -16.32
C GLN A 105 -13.72 0.89 -15.67
N GLU A 106 -13.98 -0.29 -15.11
CA GLU A 106 -15.19 -0.57 -14.33
C GLU A 106 -15.28 0.29 -13.07
N ALA A 107 -14.19 0.39 -12.28
CA ALA A 107 -14.16 1.10 -11.01
C ALA A 107 -14.29 2.63 -11.16
N ILE A 108 -13.80 3.20 -12.25
CA ILE A 108 -13.99 4.61 -12.60
C ILE A 108 -15.41 4.86 -13.12
N GLY A 109 -15.93 3.96 -13.95
CA GLY A 109 -17.25 4.09 -14.57
C GLY A 109 -17.28 5.07 -15.75
N GLY A 110 -18.35 4.99 -16.55
CA GLY A 110 -18.52 5.86 -17.73
C GLY A 110 -17.54 5.58 -18.89
N LEU A 111 -16.79 4.47 -18.83
CA LEU A 111 -15.84 4.03 -19.83
C LEU A 111 -16.30 2.74 -20.51
N THR A 112 -15.83 2.54 -21.75
CA THR A 112 -15.85 1.21 -22.36
C THR A 112 -14.83 0.33 -21.64
N ILE A 113 -15.24 -0.88 -21.24
CA ILE A 113 -14.38 -1.87 -20.59
C ILE A 113 -13.73 -2.71 -21.70
N ASP A 114 -12.60 -2.23 -22.24
CA ASP A 114 -11.85 -2.86 -23.34
C ASP A 114 -10.45 -3.35 -22.93
N GLY A 115 -10.03 -3.03 -21.70
CA GLY A 115 -8.72 -3.39 -21.16
C GLY A 115 -7.54 -2.64 -21.80
N SER A 116 -7.80 -1.58 -22.56
CA SER A 116 -6.79 -0.77 -23.22
C SER A 116 -6.58 0.54 -22.46
N PHE A 117 -5.35 0.77 -21.98
CA PHE A 117 -4.99 2.04 -21.34
C PHE A 117 -4.71 3.10 -22.42
N GLY A 118 -5.78 3.63 -23.02
CA GLY A 118 -5.73 4.69 -24.03
C GLY A 118 -6.00 6.08 -23.45
N PRO A 119 -6.01 7.13 -24.31
CA PRO A 119 -6.21 8.52 -23.87
C PRO A 119 -7.48 8.76 -23.05
N LYS A 120 -8.58 8.05 -23.35
CA LYS A 120 -9.83 8.16 -22.59
C LYS A 120 -9.69 7.61 -21.16
N THR A 121 -9.06 6.45 -21.00
CA THR A 121 -8.79 5.86 -19.69
C THR A 121 -7.82 6.72 -18.90
N GLN A 122 -6.79 7.27 -19.54
CA GLN A 122 -5.86 8.20 -18.89
C GLN A 122 -6.58 9.46 -18.39
N ALA A 123 -7.34 10.15 -19.25
CA ALA A 123 -8.05 11.36 -18.86
C ALA A 123 -9.06 11.09 -17.73
N ALA A 124 -9.73 9.94 -17.75
CA ALA A 124 -10.64 9.54 -16.69
C ALA A 124 -9.90 9.21 -15.39
N LEU A 125 -8.73 8.56 -15.46
CA LEU A 125 -7.87 8.32 -14.31
C LEU A 125 -7.44 9.65 -13.68
N GLU A 126 -6.98 10.63 -14.45
CA GLU A 126 -6.53 11.93 -13.93
C GLU A 126 -7.59 12.62 -13.04
N GLN A 127 -8.88 12.43 -13.35
CA GLN A 127 -10.01 12.96 -12.56
C GLN A 127 -10.46 12.06 -11.40
N ASN A 128 -10.07 10.78 -11.42
CA ASN A 128 -10.54 9.75 -10.48
C ASN A 128 -9.39 9.00 -9.79
N ASN A 129 -8.19 9.60 -9.76
CA ASN A 129 -6.99 9.00 -9.16
C ASN A 129 -7.02 9.14 -7.65
N THR A 130 -7.95 8.44 -7.00
CA THR A 130 -8.27 8.62 -5.58
C THR A 130 -8.34 7.30 -4.83
N PHE A 131 -8.34 7.38 -3.50
CA PHE A 131 -8.54 6.23 -2.64
C PHE A 131 -9.92 5.58 -2.83
N GLU A 132 -10.97 6.37 -3.07
CA GLU A 132 -12.32 5.85 -3.31
C GLU A 132 -12.38 4.98 -4.56
N THR A 133 -11.62 5.34 -5.61
CA THR A 133 -11.46 4.49 -6.79
C THR A 133 -10.74 3.19 -6.44
N ALA A 134 -9.71 3.22 -5.60
CA ALA A 134 -9.03 2.00 -5.12
C ALA A 134 -9.98 1.07 -4.33
N GLN A 135 -10.86 1.63 -3.50
CA GLN A 135 -11.87 0.86 -2.76
C GLN A 135 -12.88 0.21 -3.72
N ARG A 136 -13.45 0.98 -4.66
CA ARG A 136 -14.36 0.45 -5.69
C ARG A 136 -13.71 -0.66 -6.50
N TYR A 137 -12.44 -0.48 -6.86
CA TYR A 137 -11.64 -1.46 -7.59
C TYR A 137 -11.53 -2.77 -6.79
N CYS A 138 -11.12 -2.71 -5.52
CA CYS A 138 -11.01 -3.91 -4.68
C CYS A 138 -12.36 -4.62 -4.53
N GLN A 139 -13.44 -3.86 -4.39
CA GLN A 139 -14.79 -4.42 -4.33
C GLN A 139 -15.21 -5.08 -5.65
N ALA A 140 -14.84 -4.51 -6.80
CA ALA A 140 -15.09 -5.09 -8.12
C ALA A 140 -14.40 -6.46 -8.26
N ARG A 141 -13.16 -6.61 -7.76
CA ARG A 141 -12.48 -7.92 -7.70
C ARG A 141 -13.26 -8.95 -6.89
N ILE A 142 -13.72 -8.57 -5.68
CA ILE A 142 -14.53 -9.45 -4.81
C ILE A 142 -15.80 -9.90 -5.54
N ASN A 143 -16.51 -8.96 -6.16
CA ASN A 143 -17.74 -9.23 -6.91
C ASN A 143 -17.46 -10.18 -8.09
N TYR A 144 -16.37 -9.96 -8.81
CA TYR A 144 -15.93 -10.83 -9.90
C TYR A 144 -15.69 -12.28 -9.42
N ARG A 145 -15.09 -12.50 -8.24
CA ARG A 145 -14.90 -13.86 -7.71
C ARG A 145 -16.23 -14.60 -7.51
N TYR A 146 -17.23 -13.92 -6.95
CA TYR A 146 -18.56 -14.50 -6.78
C TYR A 146 -19.23 -14.79 -8.13
N GLN A 147 -19.19 -13.85 -9.07
CA GLN A 147 -19.72 -14.05 -10.43
C GLN A 147 -19.04 -15.23 -11.13
N ARG A 148 -17.72 -15.38 -10.96
CA ARG A 148 -16.95 -16.47 -11.57
C ARG A 148 -17.41 -17.85 -11.11
N VAL A 149 -17.71 -18.00 -9.82
CA VAL A 149 -18.23 -19.26 -9.26
C VAL A 149 -19.68 -19.51 -9.67
N GLN A 150 -20.50 -18.46 -9.78
CA GLN A 150 -21.85 -18.61 -10.34
C GLN A 150 -21.84 -19.12 -11.78
N VAL A 151 -20.89 -18.64 -12.60
CA VAL A 151 -20.72 -19.09 -13.99
C VAL A 151 -20.10 -20.50 -14.06
N ASN A 152 -19.18 -20.83 -13.15
CA ASN A 152 -18.54 -22.13 -13.11
C ASN A 152 -18.36 -22.62 -11.65
N ALA A 153 -19.32 -23.41 -11.19
CA ALA A 153 -19.36 -23.94 -9.82
C ALA A 153 -18.11 -24.76 -9.45
N SER A 154 -17.40 -25.37 -10.41
CA SER A 154 -16.16 -26.10 -10.12
C SER A 154 -15.05 -25.23 -9.50
N GLN A 155 -15.15 -23.92 -9.66
CA GLN A 155 -14.18 -22.95 -9.11
C GLN A 155 -14.42 -22.63 -7.63
N GLU A 156 -15.53 -23.08 -7.04
CA GLU A 156 -15.89 -22.79 -5.64
C GLU A 156 -14.78 -23.19 -4.66
N ILE A 157 -14.04 -24.27 -4.95
CA ILE A 157 -12.92 -24.75 -4.13
C ILE A 157 -11.80 -23.70 -3.94
N PHE A 158 -11.69 -22.72 -4.84
CA PHE A 158 -10.68 -21.66 -4.77
C PHE A 158 -11.21 -20.35 -4.18
N LEU A 159 -12.53 -20.23 -4.04
CA LEU A 159 -13.20 -18.97 -3.72
C LEU A 159 -12.71 -18.36 -2.42
N GLU A 160 -12.60 -19.17 -1.36
CA GLU A 160 -12.18 -18.66 -0.05
C GLU A 160 -10.74 -18.09 -0.10
N GLY A 161 -9.83 -18.77 -0.81
CA GLY A 161 -8.46 -18.30 -0.99
C GLY A 161 -8.39 -16.97 -1.74
N TRP A 162 -9.17 -16.83 -2.82
CA TRP A 162 -9.27 -15.58 -3.58
C TRP A 162 -9.85 -14.44 -2.75
N LEU A 163 -10.95 -14.68 -2.04
CA LEU A 163 -11.59 -13.69 -1.19
C LEU A 163 -10.68 -13.25 -0.04
N LYS A 164 -9.86 -14.16 0.51
CA LYS A 164 -8.86 -13.81 1.53
C LYS A 164 -7.83 -12.82 0.97
N ARG A 165 -7.33 -13.00 -0.26
CA ARG A 165 -6.42 -12.04 -0.94
C ARG A 165 -7.09 -10.71 -1.18
N ASP A 166 -8.30 -10.71 -1.74
CA ASP A 166 -8.99 -9.49 -2.15
C ASP A 166 -9.42 -8.65 -0.92
N ARG A 167 -9.83 -9.29 0.19
CA ARG A 167 -10.13 -8.60 1.46
C ARG A 167 -8.88 -8.06 2.14
N ASP A 168 -7.77 -8.80 2.08
CA ASP A 168 -6.48 -8.33 2.62
C ASP A 168 -5.95 -7.13 1.82
N LEU A 169 -6.13 -7.14 0.49
CA LEU A 169 -5.80 -6.00 -0.35
C LEU A 169 -6.62 -4.77 0.03
N LEU A 170 -7.95 -4.90 0.18
CA LEU A 170 -8.82 -3.80 0.59
C LEU A 170 -8.40 -3.21 1.95
N ARG A 171 -8.07 -4.07 2.93
CA ARG A 171 -7.54 -3.63 4.22
C ARG A 171 -6.23 -2.88 4.06
N TYR A 172 -5.29 -3.44 3.29
CA TYR A 172 -3.96 -2.88 3.12
C TYR A 172 -3.99 -1.50 2.46
N VAL A 173 -4.77 -1.31 1.39
CA VAL A 173 -4.90 0.00 0.74
C VAL A 173 -5.59 1.04 1.63
N SER A 174 -6.47 0.61 2.53
CA SER A 174 -7.10 1.50 3.54
C SER A 174 -6.08 1.97 4.58
N GLN A 175 -5.22 1.06 5.06
CA GLN A 175 -4.13 1.43 5.98
C GLN A 175 -3.17 2.45 5.33
N LEU A 176 -2.79 2.24 4.07
CA LEU A 176 -1.91 3.17 3.35
C LEU A 176 -2.50 4.59 3.25
N GLN A 177 -3.82 4.68 3.12
CA GLN A 177 -4.53 5.96 3.12
C GLN A 177 -4.48 6.63 4.50
N GLU A 178 -4.74 5.89 5.58
CA GLU A 178 -4.67 6.39 6.96
C GLU A 178 -3.25 6.85 7.33
N ASP A 179 -2.23 6.07 6.97
CA ASP A 179 -0.82 6.39 7.22
C ASP A 179 -0.40 7.68 6.49
N SER A 180 -0.93 7.92 5.29
CA SER A 180 -0.66 9.14 4.52
C SER A 180 -1.32 10.37 5.16
N GLN A 181 -2.48 10.21 5.80
CA GLN A 181 -3.20 11.30 6.48
C GLN A 181 -2.57 11.64 7.85
N THR A 182 -2.10 10.65 8.58
CA THR A 182 -1.45 10.84 9.91
C THR A 182 -0.05 11.45 9.82
N GLN A 183 0.59 11.40 8.65
CA GLN A 183 1.90 12.03 8.39
C GLN A 183 1.80 13.45 7.83
N THR A 184 0.59 13.96 7.58
CA THR A 184 0.41 15.38 7.25
C THR A 184 0.43 16.17 8.56
N PRO A 185 1.38 17.10 8.79
CA PRO A 185 1.29 17.97 9.96
C PRO A 185 -0.06 18.69 9.90
N ALA A 186 -0.77 18.73 11.03
CA ALA A 186 -1.99 19.51 11.16
C ALA A 186 -1.80 20.88 10.49
N PRO A 187 -2.81 21.44 9.78
CA PRO A 187 -2.67 22.76 9.20
C PRO A 187 -2.15 23.68 10.30
N MET A 188 -1.00 24.32 10.08
CA MET A 188 -0.57 25.42 10.92
C MET A 188 -1.72 26.41 10.87
N GLU A 189 -2.50 26.49 11.95
CA GLU A 189 -3.50 27.54 12.10
C GLU A 189 -2.76 28.85 11.83
N THR A 190 -3.14 29.52 10.74
CA THR A 190 -2.72 30.89 10.53
C THR A 190 -3.23 31.68 11.72
N ILE A 191 -2.33 31.98 12.66
CA ILE A 191 -2.56 32.95 13.72
C ILE A 191 -2.70 34.31 13.02
N SER A 192 -3.89 34.61 12.49
CA SER A 192 -4.29 35.98 12.22
C SER A 192 -4.55 36.61 13.57
N GLY A 193 -3.73 37.61 13.89
CA GLY A 193 -3.57 38.13 15.23
C GLY A 193 -4.85 38.59 15.90
N ASP A 194 -4.98 38.17 17.15
CA ASP A 194 -5.47 39.04 18.20
C ASP A 194 -4.60 38.80 19.44
N ARG A 195 -3.75 39.77 19.80
CA ARG A 195 -2.78 39.66 20.91
C ARG A 195 -3.45 39.85 22.28
N ASN A 196 -4.70 39.46 22.44
CA ASN A 196 -5.40 39.61 23.71
C ASN A 196 -6.55 38.61 23.93
N SER A 197 -6.37 37.33 23.57
CA SER A 197 -7.25 36.27 24.04
C SER A 197 -6.79 35.77 25.42
N PRO A 198 -7.54 36.00 26.52
CA PRO A 198 -7.17 35.63 27.89
C PRO A 198 -6.86 34.13 28.05
N ASN A 199 -7.51 33.30 27.22
CA ASN A 199 -7.51 31.85 27.32
C ASN A 199 -6.12 31.19 27.17
N ILE A 200 -5.21 31.76 26.37
CA ILE A 200 -3.88 31.17 26.14
C ILE A 200 -2.92 31.53 27.27
N VAL A 201 -2.96 32.78 27.75
CA VAL A 201 -2.12 33.21 28.88
C VAL A 201 -2.52 32.45 30.14
N ASP A 202 -3.82 32.32 30.40
CA ASP A 202 -4.33 31.55 31.55
C ASP A 202 -3.90 30.07 31.51
N LYS A 203 -3.89 29.46 30.32
CA LYS A 203 -3.43 28.07 30.12
C LYS A 203 -1.92 27.92 30.31
N LEU A 204 -1.14 28.91 29.86
CA LEU A 204 0.31 28.92 30.05
C LEU A 204 0.66 29.14 31.52
N GLU A 205 -0.05 30.03 32.22
CA GLU A 205 0.12 30.24 33.66
C GLU A 205 -0.25 28.99 34.46
N GLN A 206 -1.35 28.29 34.12
CA GLN A 206 -1.68 27.00 34.73
C GLN A 206 -0.61 25.95 34.49
N ALA A 207 -0.07 25.85 33.27
CA ALA A 207 0.98 24.89 32.95
C ALA A 207 2.29 25.19 33.70
N ILE A 208 2.64 26.47 33.86
CA ILE A 208 3.82 26.89 34.64
C ILE A 208 3.63 26.53 36.11
N ASN A 209 2.45 26.77 36.69
CA ASN A 209 2.17 26.44 38.08
C ASN A 209 2.25 24.92 38.34
N LEU A 210 1.66 24.12 37.46
CA LEU A 210 1.75 22.65 37.55
C LEU A 210 3.20 22.15 37.48
N LEU A 211 4.03 22.77 36.63
CA LEU A 211 5.45 22.43 36.55
C LEU A 211 6.22 22.83 37.80
N GLN A 212 5.87 23.95 38.43
CA GLN A 212 6.48 24.39 39.69
C GLN A 212 6.13 23.45 40.85
N ASP A 213 4.87 23.02 40.94
CA ASP A 213 4.41 22.06 41.96
C ASP A 213 5.17 20.73 41.85
N VAL A 214 5.30 20.19 40.63
CA VAL A 214 6.09 18.97 40.38
C VAL A 214 7.56 19.18 40.76
N LEU A 215 8.12 20.35 40.48
CA LEU A 215 9.51 20.66 40.81
C LEU A 215 9.74 20.71 42.33
N ASP A 216 8.76 21.20 43.08
CA ASP A 216 8.85 21.29 44.53
C ASP A 216 8.60 19.95 45.22
N GLU A 217 7.70 19.10 44.70
CA GLU A 217 7.57 17.70 45.12
C GLU A 217 8.88 16.93 44.92
N LEU A 218 9.55 17.12 43.77
CA LEU A 218 10.85 16.50 43.49
C LEU A 218 11.98 17.01 44.39
N LYS A 219 11.93 18.26 44.86
CA LYS A 219 12.88 18.77 45.85
C LYS A 219 12.62 18.18 47.23
N GLN A 220 11.35 18.05 47.62
CA GLN A 220 10.98 17.46 48.92
C GLN A 220 11.33 15.98 48.99
N SER A 221 11.18 15.22 47.90
CA SER A 221 11.56 13.80 47.86
C SER A 221 13.07 13.58 48.05
N LYS A 222 13.92 14.47 47.48
CA LYS A 222 15.38 14.42 47.66
C LYS A 222 15.85 14.81 49.07
N VAL A 223 15.06 15.53 49.86
CA VAL A 223 15.41 15.88 51.25
C VAL A 223 15.15 14.70 52.22
N VAL A 224 14.24 13.78 51.87
CA VAL A 224 13.91 12.62 52.71
C VAL A 224 14.97 11.51 52.59
N GLU A 225 15.59 11.32 51.43
CA GLU A 225 16.66 10.32 51.25
C GLU A 225 17.98 10.67 51.97
N GLY A 226 18.19 11.94 52.34
CA GLY A 226 19.40 12.43 53.01
C GLY A 226 19.42 12.31 54.54
N LYS A 227 18.36 11.82 55.19
CA LYS A 227 18.23 11.79 56.67
C LYS A 227 18.19 10.39 57.30
N SER A 228 18.31 9.31 56.54
CA SER A 228 18.30 7.93 57.05
C SER A 228 19.68 7.29 57.12
N GLY A 229 20.69 8.07 57.47
CA GLY A 229 22.07 7.61 57.66
C GLY A 229 22.72 8.25 58.89
N ASN A 230 22.31 7.82 60.07
CA ASN A 230 23.11 7.85 61.30
C ASN A 230 22.55 6.87 62.32
#